data_AF-A0A8S3RJW0-F1
#
_entry.id   AF-A0A8S3RJW0-F1
#
_cell.length_a   1.000
_cell.length_b   1.000
_cell.length_c   1.000
_cell.angle_alpha   90.00
_cell.angle_beta   90.00
_cell.angle_gamma   90.00
#
_symmetry.space_group_name_H-M   'P 1'
#
loop_
_entity.id
_entity.type
_entity.pdbx_description
1 polymer ?
#
loop_
_entity_poly.entity_id
_entity_poly.type
_entity_poly.pdbx_seq_one_letter_code
_entity_poly.pdbx_strand_id
1 'polypeptide(L)'
;MEGRRYFEYIVVGCGGVGSGTLYWLSKKAGIDVLGLEQFELGHHNGGSQDHSRIMYPNERLFTIPELRNTSTPFLVDTSFCQIPHIDPFDTSVKRMLKHGTVLKCAIKDDLLYSIGNTIFINWKAVNNSRFKNEMKYCKYEVIWRPYNEIHHHNYFKFINKSNEFVDHVDISNEFVRVKCYTGAGLDLYTNFFSFLHLKKDIEDRCEQNAIKFANTRKEQLNILMLGVDSISRNNMLRYMQKTWSYLVNEINAIDLLGYNKVADNTFPNIVSMTAEKFVNELPRKESLRLVPMDNYNFIWNNYSAKGYRTFYAEDHPNIGMFDFWKSGFNIPPGDYFNRPLSVVMEKNKNVWNSNHYCVHGRTETDIVLDYLKKYATMFQSKQHFSFTFISRLTHDYLHETYKADKIYLKFFKDMFESDTLQNTVVFLFQ
;
A
#
# COMPACT_ATOMS: atom_id res chain seq x y z
N MET A 1 -29.70 35.43 -20.56
CA MET A 1 -29.36 35.10 -21.96
C MET A 1 -30.62 35.26 -22.80
N GLU A 2 -30.96 36.49 -23.20
CA GLU A 2 -32.13 36.72 -24.05
C GLU A 2 -31.68 36.91 -25.51
N GLY A 3 -32.16 36.04 -26.40
CA GLY A 3 -32.14 36.29 -27.85
C GLY A 3 -31.36 35.31 -28.73
N ARG A 4 -30.45 34.49 -28.19
CA ARG A 4 -29.66 33.55 -29.01
C ARG A 4 -30.42 32.24 -29.25
N ARG A 5 -30.70 31.91 -30.52
CA ARG A 5 -31.45 30.70 -30.92
C ARG A 5 -30.62 29.64 -31.65
N TYR A 6 -29.34 29.92 -31.92
CA TYR A 6 -28.46 29.05 -32.69
C TYR A 6 -27.14 28.85 -31.94
N PHE A 7 -26.73 27.59 -31.82
CA PHE A 7 -25.49 27.12 -31.22
C PHE A 7 -24.86 26.11 -32.16
N GLU A 8 -23.54 26.14 -32.31
CA GLU A 8 -22.81 25.20 -33.17
C GLU A 8 -22.77 23.80 -32.54
N TYR A 9 -22.73 23.76 -31.20
CA TYR A 9 -22.71 22.52 -30.42
C TYR A 9 -23.79 22.55 -29.34
N ILE A 10 -24.57 21.47 -29.27
CA ILE A 10 -25.56 21.26 -28.20
C ILE A 10 -25.20 19.97 -27.47
N VAL A 11 -24.92 20.08 -26.17
CA VAL A 11 -24.70 18.93 -25.28
C VAL A 11 -26.00 18.67 -24.53
N VAL A 12 -26.60 17.49 -24.75
CA VAL A 12 -27.86 17.09 -24.12
C VAL A 12 -27.56 16.10 -22.98
N GLY A 13 -27.91 16.49 -21.76
CA GLY A 13 -27.55 15.82 -20.50
C GLY A 13 -26.20 16.30 -19.98
N CYS A 14 -26.20 17.04 -18.87
CA CYS A 14 -25.04 17.65 -18.22
C CYS A 14 -24.62 16.92 -16.92
N GLY A 15 -24.78 15.59 -16.86
CA GLY A 15 -24.17 14.74 -15.83
C GLY A 15 -22.63 14.70 -15.93
N GLY A 16 -21.96 13.76 -15.25
CA GLY A 16 -20.47 13.72 -15.18
C GLY A 16 -19.75 13.76 -16.53
N VAL A 17 -20.23 13.00 -17.52
CA VAL A 17 -19.65 12.99 -18.89
C VAL A 17 -20.08 14.23 -19.69
N GLY A 18 -21.33 14.65 -19.56
CA GLY A 18 -21.89 15.78 -20.28
C GLY A 18 -21.28 17.12 -19.86
N SER A 19 -21.09 17.33 -18.56
CA SER A 19 -20.42 18.50 -18.00
C SER A 19 -18.95 18.59 -18.43
N GLY A 20 -18.22 17.46 -18.45
CA GLY A 20 -16.86 17.42 -19.00
C GLY A 20 -16.81 17.74 -20.50
N THR A 21 -17.75 17.19 -21.27
CA THR A 21 -17.89 17.47 -22.71
C THR A 21 -18.20 18.95 -22.95
N LEU A 22 -19.13 19.52 -22.18
CA LEU A 22 -19.51 20.94 -22.22
C LEU A 22 -18.33 21.84 -21.87
N TYR A 23 -17.56 21.49 -20.83
CA TYR A 23 -16.37 22.23 -20.43
C TYR A 23 -15.34 22.29 -21.55
N TRP A 24 -14.95 21.14 -22.10
CA TRP A 24 -13.92 21.08 -23.15
C TRP A 24 -14.39 21.70 -24.47
N LEU A 25 -15.66 21.55 -24.83
CA LEU A 25 -16.23 22.25 -25.99
C LEU A 25 -16.24 23.75 -25.78
N SER A 26 -16.60 24.23 -24.58
CA SER A 26 -16.60 25.69 -24.29
C SER A 26 -15.20 26.29 -24.35
N LYS A 27 -14.15 25.53 -24.03
CA LYS A 27 -12.75 25.96 -24.22
C LYS A 27 -12.36 26.16 -25.67
N LYS A 28 -13.01 25.45 -26.61
CA LYS A 28 -12.70 25.50 -28.04
C LYS A 28 -13.63 26.42 -28.82
N ALA A 29 -14.93 26.34 -28.56
CA ALA A 29 -16.00 27.05 -29.28
C ALA A 29 -16.62 28.21 -28.47
N GLY A 30 -16.10 28.50 -27.27
CA GLY A 30 -16.52 29.64 -26.47
C GLY A 30 -18.02 29.64 -26.20
N ILE A 31 -18.68 30.74 -26.60
CA ILE A 31 -20.10 31.01 -26.37
C ILE A 31 -21.04 30.27 -27.35
N ASP A 32 -20.51 29.48 -28.29
CA ASP A 32 -21.28 28.73 -29.30
C ASP A 32 -21.68 27.32 -28.84
N VAL A 33 -21.57 27.03 -27.55
CA VAL A 33 -21.93 25.74 -26.94
C VAL A 33 -23.08 25.91 -25.95
N LEU A 34 -24.15 25.12 -26.14
CA LEU A 34 -25.29 25.07 -25.22
C LEU A 34 -25.32 23.72 -24.49
N GLY A 35 -25.38 23.76 -23.16
CA GLY A 35 -25.71 22.59 -22.34
C GLY A 35 -27.19 22.58 -22.02
N LEU A 36 -27.88 21.48 -22.29
CA LEU A 36 -29.28 21.26 -21.93
C LEU A 36 -29.35 20.15 -20.89
N GLU A 37 -29.91 20.46 -19.72
CA GLU A 37 -30.13 19.50 -18.66
C GLU A 37 -31.62 19.52 -18.27
N GLN A 38 -32.19 18.34 -18.12
CA GLN A 38 -33.60 18.15 -17.76
C GLN A 38 -33.78 18.26 -16.24
N PHE A 39 -32.75 17.93 -15.47
CA PHE A 39 -32.82 17.87 -14.02
C PHE A 39 -32.08 19.02 -13.32
N GLU A 40 -32.52 19.36 -12.11
CA GLU A 40 -31.83 20.39 -11.34
C GLU A 40 -30.42 19.94 -10.94
N LEU A 41 -29.51 20.91 -10.75
CA LEU A 41 -28.15 20.64 -10.26
C LEU A 41 -28.22 19.84 -8.94
N GLY A 42 -27.52 18.70 -8.89
CA GLY A 42 -27.54 17.81 -7.73
C GLY A 42 -28.70 16.80 -7.67
N HIS A 43 -29.42 16.57 -8.78
CA HIS A 43 -30.44 15.53 -8.86
C HIS A 43 -29.88 14.09 -8.71
N HIS A 44 -30.71 13.17 -8.22
CA HIS A 44 -30.36 11.77 -7.97
C HIS A 44 -30.57 10.82 -9.18
N ASN A 45 -31.04 11.37 -10.31
CA ASN A 45 -31.38 10.59 -11.52
C ASN A 45 -30.23 10.53 -12.56
N GLY A 46 -29.03 11.00 -12.20
CA GLY A 46 -27.85 10.98 -13.06
C GLY A 46 -27.22 9.60 -13.15
N GLY A 47 -26.81 9.19 -14.34
CA GLY A 47 -26.16 7.91 -14.60
C GLY A 47 -24.66 7.91 -14.26
N SER A 48 -24.35 7.84 -12.97
CA SER A 48 -23.15 7.21 -12.37
C SER A 48 -23.21 7.50 -10.88
N GLN A 49 -22.83 6.54 -10.05
CA GLN A 49 -22.94 6.59 -8.59
C GLN A 49 -22.02 7.64 -7.93
N ASP A 50 -22.28 8.92 -8.17
CA ASP A 50 -21.66 10.05 -7.48
C ASP A 50 -22.45 10.34 -6.20
N HIS A 51 -22.07 9.65 -5.13
CA HIS A 51 -22.35 10.09 -3.77
C HIS A 51 -21.04 10.49 -3.07
N SER A 52 -20.39 11.55 -3.58
CA SER A 52 -19.65 12.44 -2.69
C SER A 52 -20.66 13.43 -2.10
N ARG A 53 -21.17 13.12 -0.90
CA ARG A 53 -21.89 14.12 -0.12
C ARG A 53 -20.90 15.22 0.26
N ILE A 54 -21.12 16.42 -0.30
CA ILE A 54 -20.75 17.78 0.14
C ILE A 54 -20.27 18.57 -1.07
N MET A 55 -21.21 19.26 -1.72
CA MET A 55 -21.00 20.53 -2.43
C MET A 55 -22.31 21.30 -2.35
N TYR A 56 -22.36 22.37 -1.55
CA TYR A 56 -23.42 23.37 -1.60
C TYR A 56 -22.80 24.69 -2.09
N PRO A 57 -23.23 25.25 -3.22
CA PRO A 57 -22.93 26.62 -3.56
C PRO A 57 -23.99 27.52 -2.90
N ASN A 58 -23.57 28.52 -2.12
CA ASN A 58 -24.30 29.77 -2.11
C ASN A 58 -23.45 30.95 -1.67
N GLU A 59 -23.61 32.02 -2.44
CA GLU A 59 -22.94 33.30 -2.40
C GLU A 59 -23.25 34.11 -1.14
N ARG A 60 -22.24 34.81 -0.59
CA ARG A 60 -22.30 36.24 -0.24
C ARG A 60 -20.94 36.77 0.23
N LEU A 61 -20.52 37.88 -0.39
CA LEU A 61 -19.39 38.74 -0.05
C LEU A 61 -19.51 39.31 1.38
N PHE A 62 -18.42 39.29 2.16
CA PHE A 62 -18.16 40.30 3.20
C PHE A 62 -16.66 40.59 3.37
N THR A 63 -16.38 41.88 3.59
CA THR A 63 -15.09 42.56 3.72
C THR A 63 -14.33 42.24 5.02
N ILE A 64 -13.00 42.35 4.95
CA ILE A 64 -12.01 42.07 6.01
C ILE A 64 -12.06 43.13 7.13
N PRO A 65 -12.07 42.70 8.40
CA PRO A 65 -11.18 43.32 9.39
C PRO A 65 -10.44 42.32 10.30
N GLU A 66 -9.14 42.58 10.45
CA GLU A 66 -8.20 42.27 11.54
C GLU A 66 -8.21 40.89 12.26
N LEU A 67 -7.13 40.16 12.00
CA LEU A 67 -6.47 39.08 12.76
C LEU A 67 -6.87 38.91 14.25
N ARG A 68 -7.80 37.99 14.55
CA ARG A 68 -7.82 37.18 15.80
C ARG A 68 -8.41 35.78 15.58
N ASN A 69 -7.68 34.75 16.04
CA ASN A 69 -8.01 33.32 16.10
C ASN A 69 -8.42 32.62 14.78
N THR A 70 -7.40 32.04 14.13
CA THR A 70 -7.47 31.32 12.85
C THR A 70 -8.31 30.03 12.92
N SER A 71 -9.51 30.05 12.35
CA SER A 71 -10.17 28.85 11.83
C SER A 71 -10.94 29.24 10.57
N THR A 72 -10.31 29.05 9.41
CA THR A 72 -11.05 29.10 8.14
C THR A 72 -12.06 27.95 8.14
N PRO A 73 -13.32 28.16 7.71
CA PRO A 73 -14.32 27.09 7.63
C PRO A 73 -13.93 26.01 6.60
N PHE A 74 -13.00 26.33 5.72
CA PHE A 74 -12.50 25.46 4.67
C PHE A 74 -11.02 25.18 4.84
N LEU A 75 -10.67 23.92 4.60
CA LEU A 75 -9.32 23.37 4.49
C LEU A 75 -8.70 23.70 3.13
N VAL A 76 -9.51 23.70 2.07
CA VAL A 76 -9.18 24.23 0.75
C VAL A 76 -10.25 25.25 0.42
N ASP A 77 -9.87 26.50 0.21
CA ASP A 77 -10.80 27.58 -0.12
C ASP A 77 -10.39 28.23 -1.44
N THR A 78 -10.95 27.74 -2.53
CA THR A 78 -10.75 28.28 -3.87
C THR A 78 -12.11 28.54 -4.51
N SER A 79 -12.14 29.38 -5.55
CA SER A 79 -13.38 29.69 -6.28
C SER A 79 -14.04 28.49 -6.95
N PHE A 80 -13.33 27.38 -7.12
CA PHE A 80 -13.81 26.17 -7.81
C PHE A 80 -13.93 24.95 -6.88
N CYS A 81 -13.26 24.97 -5.73
CA CYS A 81 -13.23 23.86 -4.79
C CYS A 81 -13.16 24.39 -3.37
N GLN A 82 -14.15 24.03 -2.58
CA GLN A 82 -14.22 24.32 -1.15
C GLN A 82 -14.31 23.00 -0.37
N ILE A 83 -13.25 22.65 0.34
CA ILE A 83 -13.22 21.45 1.21
C ILE A 83 -13.38 21.93 2.65
N PRO A 84 -14.41 21.50 3.39
CA PRO A 84 -14.62 21.97 4.77
C PRO A 84 -13.48 21.51 5.69
N HIS A 85 -13.10 22.37 6.62
CA HIS A 85 -12.20 21.99 7.71
C HIS A 85 -13.01 21.30 8.81
N ILE A 86 -12.91 19.97 8.86
CA ILE A 86 -13.67 19.14 9.80
C ILE A 86 -12.79 18.77 10.99
N ASP A 87 -13.24 19.12 12.21
CA ASP A 87 -12.60 18.67 13.45
C ASP A 87 -12.65 17.12 13.53
N PRO A 88 -11.49 16.43 13.62
CA PRO A 88 -11.46 15.00 13.84
C PRO A 88 -12.22 14.58 15.10
N PHE A 89 -12.37 15.40 16.12
CA PHE A 89 -13.04 15.03 17.37
C PHE A 89 -14.43 15.65 17.53
N ASP A 90 -15.04 16.10 16.43
CA ASP A 90 -16.37 16.71 16.44
C ASP A 90 -17.41 15.83 17.18
N THR A 91 -18.30 16.49 17.91
CA THR A 91 -19.29 15.81 18.75
C THR A 91 -20.23 14.88 17.97
N SER A 92 -20.45 15.14 16.68
CA SER A 92 -21.28 14.31 15.78
C SER A 92 -20.73 12.90 15.59
N VAL A 93 -19.40 12.72 15.60
CA VAL A 93 -18.76 11.41 15.43
C VAL A 93 -18.48 10.69 16.75
N LYS A 94 -18.69 11.34 17.90
CA LYS A 94 -18.35 10.81 19.23
C LYS A 94 -18.93 9.41 19.49
N ARG A 95 -20.13 9.12 18.98
CA ARG A 95 -20.79 7.79 19.12
C ARG A 95 -20.13 6.69 18.29
N MET A 96 -19.40 7.05 17.24
CA MET A 96 -18.68 6.13 16.35
C MET A 96 -17.26 5.85 16.85
N LEU A 97 -16.71 6.74 17.67
CA LEU A 97 -15.35 6.60 18.21
C LEU A 97 -15.32 5.51 19.29
N LYS A 98 -14.44 4.53 19.09
CA LYS A 98 -14.12 3.51 20.10
C LYS A 98 -12.69 3.72 20.61
N HIS A 99 -12.42 3.28 21.83
CA HIS A 99 -11.05 3.27 22.35
C HIS A 99 -10.18 2.32 21.54
N GLY A 100 -9.02 2.80 21.11
CA GLY A 100 -7.98 1.96 20.52
C GLY A 100 -7.38 1.03 21.57
N THR A 101 -7.00 -0.17 21.15
CA THR A 101 -6.35 -1.15 22.03
C THR A 101 -4.93 -1.43 21.57
N VAL A 102 -4.01 -1.59 22.52
CA VAL A 102 -2.63 -1.96 22.20
C VAL A 102 -2.60 -3.43 21.79
N LEU A 103 -2.16 -3.72 20.57
CA LEU A 103 -1.88 -5.09 20.16
C LEU A 103 -0.58 -5.57 20.79
N LYS A 104 -0.65 -6.69 21.51
CA LYS A 104 0.53 -7.44 21.96
C LYS A 104 0.53 -8.77 21.22
N CYS A 105 1.49 -8.96 20.32
CA CYS A 105 1.73 -10.28 19.76
C CYS A 105 2.38 -11.13 20.85
N ALA A 106 1.73 -12.24 21.22
CA ALA A 106 2.30 -13.15 22.19
C ALA A 106 3.58 -13.74 21.58
N ILE A 107 4.69 -13.66 22.30
CA ILE A 107 5.91 -14.40 21.97
C ILE A 107 5.63 -15.86 22.30
N LYS A 108 4.82 -16.53 21.47
CA LYS A 108 4.68 -17.99 21.50
C LYS A 108 6.00 -18.53 20.98
N ASP A 109 6.89 -18.83 21.92
CA ASP A 109 8.14 -19.56 21.68
C ASP A 109 8.87 -19.02 20.44
N ASP A 110 9.53 -17.87 20.55
CA ASP A 110 10.39 -17.35 19.48
C ASP A 110 11.68 -18.19 19.44
N LEU A 111 11.51 -19.43 18.98
CA LEU A 111 12.52 -20.47 19.00
C LEU A 111 13.60 -20.23 17.95
N LEU A 112 13.29 -19.39 16.95
CA LEU A 112 14.15 -19.11 15.82
C LEU A 112 14.26 -17.61 15.64
N TYR A 113 15.47 -17.12 15.41
CA TYR A 113 15.73 -15.72 15.08
C TYR A 113 16.74 -15.65 13.95
N SER A 114 16.82 -14.50 13.28
CA SER A 114 17.76 -14.28 12.19
C SER A 114 18.69 -13.11 12.49
N ILE A 115 19.98 -13.28 12.19
CA ILE A 115 20.95 -12.18 12.13
C ILE A 115 21.54 -12.19 10.72
N GLY A 116 21.36 -11.08 9.99
CA GLY A 116 21.69 -11.05 8.57
C GLY A 116 20.91 -12.12 7.79
N ASN A 117 21.63 -12.97 7.06
CA ASN A 117 21.07 -14.06 6.27
C ASN A 117 21.17 -15.44 6.96
N THR A 118 21.49 -15.46 8.25
CA THR A 118 21.66 -16.68 9.03
C THR A 118 20.51 -16.83 10.02
N ILE A 119 19.87 -18.00 10.02
CA ILE A 119 18.84 -18.38 11.00
C ILE A 119 19.50 -19.16 12.13
N PHE A 120 19.18 -18.81 13.36
CA PHE A 120 19.67 -19.44 14.58
C PHE A 120 18.55 -20.08 15.38
N ILE A 121 18.85 -21.19 16.04
CA ILE A 121 18.00 -21.81 17.04
C ILE A 121 18.29 -21.17 18.40
N ASN A 122 17.27 -20.55 19.01
CA ASN A 122 17.36 -20.02 20.36
C ASN A 122 17.15 -21.13 21.39
N TRP A 123 18.19 -21.93 21.67
CA TRP A 123 18.11 -23.03 22.64
C TRP A 123 17.68 -22.58 24.05
N LYS A 124 17.97 -21.33 24.43
CA LYS A 124 17.46 -20.76 25.69
C LYS A 124 15.93 -20.63 25.66
N ALA A 125 15.35 -20.13 24.57
CA ALA A 125 13.90 -20.08 24.39
C ALA A 125 13.30 -21.49 24.31
N VAL A 126 13.94 -22.41 23.59
CA VAL A 126 13.50 -23.83 23.50
C VAL A 126 13.43 -24.46 24.88
N ASN A 127 14.47 -24.31 25.69
CA ASN A 127 14.54 -24.90 27.03
C ASN A 127 13.54 -24.31 28.03
N ASN A 128 13.02 -23.11 27.75
CA ASN A 128 11.97 -22.44 28.54
C ASN A 128 10.56 -22.62 27.94
N SER A 129 10.45 -23.28 26.79
CA SER A 129 9.20 -23.54 26.09
C SER A 129 8.64 -24.92 26.41
N ARG A 130 7.43 -25.19 25.91
CA ARG A 130 6.84 -26.53 25.91
C ARG A 130 7.61 -27.56 25.08
N PHE A 131 8.57 -27.14 24.26
CA PHE A 131 9.36 -28.00 23.38
C PHE A 131 10.71 -28.42 24.01
N LYS A 132 10.92 -28.11 25.29
CA LYS A 132 12.10 -28.52 26.06
C LYS A 132 12.30 -30.03 25.94
N ASN A 133 13.54 -30.45 25.67
CA ASN A 133 13.94 -31.85 25.45
C ASN A 133 13.33 -32.56 24.23
N GLU A 134 12.25 -32.04 23.64
CA GLU A 134 11.59 -32.61 22.47
C GLU A 134 12.25 -32.16 21.16
N MET A 135 12.46 -30.85 20.98
CA MET A 135 13.03 -30.30 19.75
C MET A 135 14.53 -30.66 19.63
N LYS A 136 14.93 -31.25 18.50
CA LYS A 136 16.31 -31.72 18.27
C LYS A 136 17.02 -31.01 17.13
N TYR A 137 16.34 -30.82 16.00
CA TYR A 137 16.92 -30.20 14.82
C TYR A 137 15.84 -29.47 14.02
N CYS A 138 16.28 -28.64 13.08
CA CYS A 138 15.41 -27.98 12.12
C CYS A 138 15.88 -28.27 10.67
N LYS A 139 14.96 -28.07 9.72
CA LYS A 139 15.21 -28.07 8.27
C LYS A 139 14.50 -26.87 7.68
N TYR A 140 15.07 -26.27 6.65
CA TYR A 140 14.39 -25.24 5.87
C TYR A 140 13.99 -25.77 4.49
N GLU A 141 12.96 -25.17 3.92
CA GLU A 141 12.51 -25.38 2.56
C GLU A 141 12.29 -24.01 1.91
N VAL A 142 12.71 -23.88 0.66
CA VAL A 142 12.55 -22.64 -0.11
C VAL A 142 11.10 -22.51 -0.57
N ILE A 143 10.52 -21.34 -0.35
CA ILE A 143 9.20 -20.99 -0.88
C ILE A 143 9.41 -20.49 -2.31
N TRP A 144 8.91 -21.24 -3.28
CA TRP A 144 9.10 -20.92 -4.68
C TRP A 144 7.75 -20.76 -5.40
N ARG A 145 7.68 -19.74 -6.25
CA ARG A 145 6.58 -19.52 -7.18
C ARG A 145 7.15 -19.45 -8.61
N PRO A 146 6.64 -20.27 -9.55
CA PRO A 146 6.88 -20.08 -10.98
C PRO A 146 6.19 -18.81 -11.46
N TYR A 147 6.87 -18.03 -12.30
CA TYR A 147 6.29 -16.89 -12.99
C TYR A 147 5.92 -17.31 -14.40
N ASN A 148 4.70 -17.80 -14.56
CA ASN A 148 4.17 -18.24 -15.86
C ASN A 148 2.65 -18.04 -15.90
N GLU A 149 2.06 -18.16 -17.09
CA GLU A 149 0.62 -18.00 -17.32
C GLU A 149 -0.21 -19.22 -16.87
N ILE A 150 0.45 -20.33 -16.54
CA ILE A 150 -0.21 -21.60 -16.20
C ILE A 150 -0.71 -21.57 -14.75
N HIS A 151 0.06 -20.95 -13.86
CA HIS A 151 -0.21 -21.00 -12.42
C HIS A 151 -0.88 -19.71 -11.94
N HIS A 152 -2.01 -19.89 -11.23
CA HIS A 152 -2.73 -18.82 -10.55
C HIS A 152 -1.83 -18.00 -9.60
N HIS A 153 -2.16 -16.73 -9.38
CA HIS A 153 -1.41 -15.78 -8.55
C HIS A 153 -1.19 -16.19 -7.07
N ASN A 154 -1.87 -17.23 -6.58
CA ASN A 154 -1.72 -17.81 -5.24
C ASN A 154 -0.93 -19.12 -5.20
N TYR A 155 -0.38 -19.55 -6.33
CA TYR A 155 0.41 -20.78 -6.41
C TYR A 155 1.77 -20.60 -5.73
N PHE A 156 2.19 -21.64 -5.01
CA PHE A 156 3.53 -21.77 -4.46
C PHE A 156 3.86 -23.27 -4.31
N LYS A 157 5.14 -23.58 -4.18
CA LYS A 157 5.62 -24.91 -3.80
C LYS A 157 6.84 -24.79 -2.88
N PHE A 158 7.06 -25.81 -2.07
CA PHE A 158 8.30 -25.94 -1.30
C PHE A 158 9.32 -26.72 -2.12
N ILE A 159 10.53 -26.18 -2.25
CA ILE A 159 11.65 -26.84 -2.94
C ILE A 159 12.90 -26.82 -2.07
N ASN A 160 13.94 -27.54 -2.53
CA ASN A 160 15.30 -27.49 -1.98
C ASN A 160 15.30 -27.65 -0.45
N LYS A 161 14.73 -28.76 0.02
CA LYS A 161 14.73 -29.09 1.45
C LYS A 161 16.18 -29.26 1.93
N SER A 162 16.54 -28.54 2.98
CA SER A 162 17.89 -28.55 3.54
C SER A 162 18.20 -29.84 4.30
N ASN A 163 19.49 -30.05 4.55
CA ASN A 163 19.95 -30.93 5.61
C ASN A 163 19.54 -30.40 6.99
N GLU A 164 19.70 -31.26 8.00
CA GLU A 164 19.43 -30.91 9.40
C GLU A 164 20.44 -29.90 9.90
N PHE A 165 19.95 -28.92 10.67
CA PHE A 165 20.80 -28.03 11.44
C PHE A 165 20.30 -27.97 12.89
N VAL A 166 21.26 -27.86 13.81
CA VAL A 166 21.02 -27.89 15.27
C VAL A 166 21.42 -26.58 15.95
N ASP A 167 22.06 -25.66 15.23
CA ASP A 167 22.47 -24.37 15.78
C ASP A 167 22.08 -23.24 14.83
N HIS A 168 22.63 -23.25 13.62
CA HIS A 168 22.34 -22.21 12.63
C HIS A 168 22.37 -22.73 11.19
N VAL A 169 21.85 -21.93 10.27
CA VAL A 169 21.92 -22.18 8.84
C VAL A 169 21.94 -20.87 8.05
N ASP A 170 22.84 -20.80 7.05
CA ASP A 170 22.89 -19.68 6.11
C ASP A 170 21.86 -19.87 5.00
N ILE A 171 21.14 -18.80 4.70
CA ILE A 171 20.06 -18.79 3.73
C ILE A 171 20.45 -17.93 2.53
N SER A 172 20.48 -18.53 1.34
CA SER A 172 20.73 -17.83 0.07
C SER A 172 19.44 -17.54 -0.72
N ASN A 173 18.28 -17.85 -0.15
CA ASN A 173 16.98 -17.68 -0.79
C ASN A 173 16.15 -16.60 -0.11
N GLU A 174 15.31 -15.93 -0.88
CA GLU A 174 14.53 -14.79 -0.40
C GLU A 174 13.48 -15.18 0.63
N PHE A 175 12.78 -16.30 0.42
CA PHE A 175 11.71 -16.76 1.31
C PHE A 175 11.90 -18.23 1.65
N VAL A 176 11.88 -18.54 2.96
CA VAL A 176 12.03 -19.90 3.46
C VAL A 176 11.01 -20.21 4.55
N ARG A 177 10.57 -21.47 4.58
CA ARG A 177 9.90 -22.07 5.72
C ARG A 177 10.92 -22.85 6.52
N VAL A 178 11.01 -22.61 7.82
CA VAL A 178 11.77 -23.46 8.73
C VAL A 178 10.81 -24.32 9.53
N LYS A 179 11.08 -25.62 9.57
CA LYS A 179 10.39 -26.59 10.44
C LYS A 179 11.38 -27.19 11.41
N CYS A 180 10.97 -27.36 12.66
CA CYS A 180 11.75 -28.02 13.70
C CYS A 180 11.05 -29.29 14.17
N TYR A 181 11.85 -30.29 14.53
CA TYR A 181 11.42 -31.67 14.66
C TYR A 181 11.88 -32.30 15.97
N THR A 182 11.17 -33.36 16.38
CA THR A 182 11.64 -34.28 17.43
C THR A 182 12.78 -35.17 16.90
N GLY A 183 13.44 -35.89 17.81
CA GLY A 183 14.42 -36.93 17.43
C GLY A 183 13.81 -38.10 16.62
N ALA A 184 12.49 -38.27 16.68
CA ALA A 184 11.74 -39.24 15.86
C ALA A 184 11.26 -38.64 14.51
N GLY A 185 11.59 -37.37 14.22
CA GLY A 185 11.23 -36.69 12.98
C GLY A 185 9.80 -36.14 12.92
N LEU A 186 9.13 -35.96 14.06
CA LEU A 186 7.79 -35.36 14.12
C LEU A 186 7.86 -33.83 14.08
N ASP A 187 7.02 -33.19 13.26
CA ASP A 187 6.89 -31.73 13.16
C ASP A 187 6.43 -31.10 14.49
N LEU A 188 7.19 -30.14 15.04
CA LEU A 188 6.86 -29.45 16.29
C LEU A 188 6.54 -27.97 16.11
N TYR A 189 7.35 -27.31 15.29
CA TYR A 189 7.36 -25.86 15.17
C TYR A 189 7.60 -25.47 13.71
N THR A 190 6.92 -24.43 13.26
CA THR A 190 7.09 -23.87 11.92
C THR A 190 7.22 -22.36 12.07
N ASN A 191 8.17 -21.76 11.36
CA ASN A 191 8.27 -20.30 11.22
C ASN A 191 8.69 -19.95 9.79
N PHE A 192 8.50 -18.71 9.39
CA PHE A 192 8.77 -18.20 8.06
C PHE A 192 9.72 -17.01 8.12
N PHE A 193 10.65 -16.94 7.17
CA PHE A 193 11.64 -15.88 7.11
C PHE A 193 11.70 -15.27 5.71
N SER A 194 11.94 -13.95 5.68
CA SER A 194 12.27 -13.18 4.49
C SER A 194 13.68 -12.59 4.60
N PHE A 195 14.46 -12.77 3.53
CA PHE A 195 15.80 -12.26 3.36
C PHE A 195 15.88 -11.48 2.06
N LEU A 196 16.67 -10.42 2.02
CA LEU A 196 16.97 -9.72 0.78
C LEU A 196 18.31 -10.22 0.26
N HIS A 197 18.32 -10.60 -1.01
CA HIS A 197 19.52 -10.97 -1.75
C HIS A 197 19.61 -10.13 -3.02
N LEU A 198 20.82 -9.77 -3.42
CA LEU A 198 21.04 -9.20 -4.75
C LEU A 198 20.73 -10.27 -5.81
N LYS A 199 19.89 -9.92 -6.78
CA LYS A 199 19.57 -10.80 -7.90
C LYS A 199 20.36 -10.33 -9.12
N LYS A 200 21.22 -11.19 -9.63
CA LYS A 200 22.22 -10.83 -10.65
C LYS A 200 21.57 -10.26 -11.91
N ASP A 201 20.49 -10.88 -12.38
CA ASP A 201 19.71 -10.47 -13.55
C ASP A 201 19.16 -9.03 -13.42
N ILE A 202 18.77 -8.64 -12.21
CA ILE A 202 18.31 -7.27 -11.92
C ILE A 202 19.48 -6.29 -11.96
N GLU A 203 20.58 -6.63 -11.30
CA GLU A 203 21.77 -5.77 -11.26
C GLU A 203 22.29 -5.55 -12.68
N ASP A 204 22.41 -6.62 -13.48
CA ASP A 204 22.82 -6.56 -14.89
C ASP A 204 21.88 -5.65 -15.71
N ARG A 205 20.54 -5.77 -15.54
CA ARG A 205 19.55 -4.89 -16.19
C ARG A 205 19.73 -3.42 -15.79
N CYS A 206 19.93 -3.16 -14.51
CA CYS A 206 20.08 -1.81 -13.97
C CYS A 206 21.39 -1.15 -14.43
N GLU A 207 22.49 -1.91 -14.46
CA GLU A 207 23.80 -1.46 -14.96
C GLU A 207 23.77 -1.14 -16.45
N GLN A 208 23.15 -2.00 -17.26
CA GLN A 208 22.98 -1.74 -18.70
C GLN A 208 22.17 -0.46 -18.96
N ASN A 209 21.10 -0.22 -18.19
CA ASN A 209 20.35 1.03 -18.28
C ASN A 209 21.17 2.24 -17.83
N ALA A 210 21.98 2.10 -16.78
CA ALA A 210 22.87 3.15 -16.31
C ALA A 210 23.86 3.58 -17.41
N ILE A 211 24.43 2.62 -18.14
CA ILE A 211 25.33 2.87 -19.28
C ILE A 211 24.56 3.53 -20.43
N LYS A 212 23.39 3.00 -20.79
CA LYS A 212 22.56 3.50 -21.89
C LYS A 212 22.17 4.97 -21.73
N PHE A 213 21.91 5.40 -20.49
CA PHE A 213 21.42 6.75 -20.19
C PHE A 213 22.47 7.64 -19.49
N ALA A 214 23.74 7.25 -19.49
CA ALA A 214 24.82 7.96 -18.79
C ALA A 214 24.90 9.45 -19.19
N ASN A 215 24.74 9.76 -20.48
CA ASN A 215 24.88 11.12 -21.03
C ASN A 215 23.63 11.99 -20.91
N THR A 216 22.48 11.42 -20.51
CA THR A 216 21.20 12.13 -20.40
C THR A 216 20.63 12.11 -18.99
N ARG A 217 21.38 11.57 -18.03
CA ARG A 217 20.91 11.37 -16.65
C ARG A 217 20.88 12.69 -15.90
N LYS A 218 19.68 13.13 -15.55
CA LYS A 218 19.47 14.11 -14.48
C LYS A 218 19.58 13.39 -13.13
N GLU A 219 19.69 14.18 -12.07
CA GLU A 219 19.56 13.70 -10.69
C GLU A 219 18.31 12.80 -10.56
N GLN A 220 18.49 11.61 -10.00
CA GLN A 220 17.47 10.57 -9.92
C GLN A 220 17.26 10.19 -8.46
N LEU A 221 16.11 10.59 -7.93
CA LEU A 221 15.68 10.26 -6.57
C LEU A 221 15.16 8.81 -6.52
N ASN A 222 15.32 8.19 -5.37
CA ASN A 222 14.60 6.98 -5.01
C ASN A 222 13.15 7.34 -4.68
N ILE A 223 12.24 6.38 -4.83
CA ILE A 223 10.81 6.60 -4.59
C ILE A 223 10.29 5.52 -3.66
N LEU A 224 9.66 5.93 -2.56
CA LEU A 224 9.02 5.04 -1.60
C LEU A 224 7.55 5.42 -1.47
N MET A 225 6.67 4.56 -1.96
CA MET A 225 5.22 4.69 -1.85
C MET A 225 4.70 3.69 -0.82
N LEU A 226 4.14 4.19 0.28
CA LEU A 226 3.55 3.41 1.37
C LEU A 226 2.08 3.81 1.54
N GLY A 227 1.18 2.90 1.19
CA GLY A 227 -0.26 3.06 1.35
C GLY A 227 -0.79 2.31 2.57
N VAL A 228 -1.78 2.90 3.25
CA VAL A 228 -2.47 2.30 4.39
C VAL A 228 -3.97 2.21 4.08
N ASP A 229 -4.49 1.00 3.97
CA ASP A 229 -5.87 0.77 3.55
C ASP A 229 -6.88 1.35 4.53
N SER A 230 -7.98 1.89 3.99
CA SER A 230 -9.22 2.18 4.71
C SER A 230 -9.07 3.20 5.85
N ILE A 231 -8.06 4.06 5.79
CA ILE A 231 -7.93 5.20 6.71
C ILE A 231 -8.22 6.53 5.99
N SER A 232 -8.75 7.49 6.74
CA SER A 232 -8.84 8.88 6.31
C SER A 232 -7.88 9.75 7.10
N ARG A 233 -7.60 10.97 6.63
CA ARG A 233 -6.75 11.93 7.34
C ARG A 233 -7.23 12.12 8.79
N ASN A 234 -8.55 12.23 8.97
CA ASN A 234 -9.15 12.35 10.30
C ASN A 234 -9.02 11.06 11.12
N ASN A 235 -9.03 9.88 10.51
CA ASN A 235 -8.75 8.62 11.21
C ASN A 235 -7.29 8.53 11.67
N MET A 236 -6.35 8.96 10.83
CA MET A 236 -4.93 9.04 11.17
C MET A 236 -4.68 10.03 12.32
N LEU A 237 -5.29 11.21 12.29
CA LEU A 237 -5.24 12.19 13.38
C LEU A 237 -5.85 11.68 14.70
N ARG A 238 -6.79 10.73 14.65
CA ARG A 238 -7.38 10.13 15.86
C ARG A 238 -6.52 9.01 16.42
N TYR A 239 -6.11 8.07 15.58
CA TYR A 239 -5.59 6.77 16.02
C TYR A 239 -4.09 6.58 15.75
N MET A 240 -3.48 7.38 14.87
CA MET A 240 -2.04 7.33 14.55
C MET A 240 -1.32 8.64 14.92
N GLN A 241 -1.69 9.23 16.05
CA GLN A 241 -1.21 10.54 16.48
C GLN A 241 0.31 10.61 16.60
N LYS A 242 0.96 9.52 17.03
CA LYS A 242 2.42 9.52 17.22
C LYS A 242 3.14 9.49 15.89
N THR A 243 2.67 8.64 14.97
CA THR A 243 3.17 8.58 13.59
C THR A 243 2.99 9.93 12.91
N TRP A 244 1.77 10.50 12.99
CA TRP A 244 1.46 11.81 12.41
C TRP A 244 2.38 12.91 12.94
N SER A 245 2.50 13.02 14.27
CA SER A 245 3.33 14.03 14.92
C SER A 245 4.79 13.89 14.50
N TYR A 246 5.32 12.66 14.44
CA TYR A 246 6.69 12.42 14.00
C TYR A 246 6.92 12.84 12.55
N LEU A 247 6.00 12.48 11.64
CA LEU A 247 6.10 12.85 10.23
C LEU A 247 6.12 14.37 10.05
N VAL A 248 5.17 15.09 10.67
CA VAL A 248 5.04 16.54 10.47
C VAL A 248 6.11 17.32 11.22
N ASN A 249 6.39 16.99 12.47
CA ASN A 249 7.23 17.82 13.34
C ASN A 249 8.71 17.45 13.30
N GLU A 250 9.06 16.19 13.02
CA GLU A 250 10.46 15.73 13.02
C GLU A 250 10.99 15.54 11.60
N ILE A 251 10.21 14.90 10.72
CA ILE A 251 10.60 14.67 9.31
C ILE A 251 10.29 15.90 8.42
N ASN A 252 9.46 16.83 8.89
CA ASN A 252 8.92 17.96 8.11
C ASN A 252 8.13 17.52 6.87
N ALA A 253 7.35 16.44 7.01
CA ALA A 253 6.47 15.95 5.95
C ALA A 253 5.38 16.97 5.62
N ILE A 254 5.03 17.05 4.33
CA ILE A 254 4.00 17.95 3.82
C ILE A 254 2.64 17.25 3.85
N ASP A 255 1.68 17.86 4.55
CA ASP A 255 0.29 17.42 4.58
C ASP A 255 -0.47 17.93 3.34
N LEU A 256 -0.88 17.02 2.46
CA LEU A 256 -1.63 17.33 1.24
C LEU A 256 -3.13 17.46 1.54
N LEU A 257 -3.50 18.59 2.14
CA LEU A 257 -4.85 18.88 2.63
C LEU A 257 -6.00 18.71 1.61
N GLY A 258 -5.73 18.90 0.32
CA GLY A 258 -6.72 18.74 -0.76
C GLY A 258 -6.65 17.42 -1.51
N TYR A 259 -5.72 16.52 -1.17
CA TYR A 259 -5.58 15.23 -1.83
C TYR A 259 -6.76 14.33 -1.47
N ASN A 260 -7.43 13.76 -2.48
CA ASN A 260 -8.64 12.99 -2.29
C ASN A 260 -8.69 11.77 -3.22
N LYS A 261 -9.49 10.79 -2.80
CA LYS A 261 -9.76 9.57 -3.54
C LYS A 261 -10.63 9.90 -4.77
N VAL A 262 -10.47 9.14 -5.84
CA VAL A 262 -11.26 9.26 -7.07
C VAL A 262 -12.46 8.31 -7.09
N ALA A 263 -12.52 7.36 -6.16
CA ALA A 263 -13.59 6.36 -6.05
C ALA A 263 -13.72 5.81 -4.62
N ASP A 264 -14.72 4.97 -4.36
CA ASP A 264 -14.96 4.49 -3.00
C ASP A 264 -14.03 3.38 -2.51
N ASN A 265 -13.71 2.41 -3.37
CA ASN A 265 -12.93 1.24 -3.01
C ASN A 265 -11.43 1.40 -3.29
N THR A 266 -10.60 0.60 -2.66
CA THR A 266 -9.13 0.61 -2.82
C THR A 266 -8.71 0.43 -4.28
N PHE A 267 -9.20 -0.62 -4.95
CA PHE A 267 -8.81 -0.96 -6.31
C PHE A 267 -8.95 0.20 -7.32
N PRO A 268 -10.11 0.87 -7.49
CA PRO A 268 -10.22 1.95 -8.45
C PRO A 268 -9.33 3.15 -8.14
N ASN A 269 -9.09 3.47 -6.86
CA ASN A 269 -8.19 4.57 -6.50
C ASN A 269 -6.75 4.28 -6.89
N ILE A 270 -6.26 3.10 -6.56
CA ILE A 270 -4.88 2.74 -6.84
C ILE A 270 -4.66 2.50 -8.33
N VAL A 271 -5.63 1.94 -9.05
CA VAL A 271 -5.56 1.84 -10.51
C VAL A 271 -5.40 3.23 -11.12
N SER A 272 -6.21 4.22 -10.72
CA SER A 272 -6.06 5.59 -11.24
C SER A 272 -4.70 6.21 -10.91
N MET A 273 -4.19 5.96 -9.71
CA MET A 273 -2.88 6.49 -9.29
C MET A 273 -1.71 5.81 -9.99
N THR A 274 -1.80 4.50 -10.27
CA THR A 274 -0.65 3.71 -10.74
C THR A 274 -0.68 3.41 -12.22
N ALA A 275 -1.85 3.41 -12.87
CA ALA A 275 -2.00 3.23 -14.32
C ALA A 275 -2.38 4.53 -15.05
N GLU A 276 -2.54 5.64 -14.33
CA GLU A 276 -2.92 6.95 -14.88
C GLU A 276 -4.27 6.91 -15.64
N LYS A 277 -5.15 6.00 -15.25
CA LYS A 277 -6.41 5.68 -15.94
C LYS A 277 -7.50 5.29 -14.96
N PHE A 278 -8.73 5.72 -15.19
CA PHE A 278 -9.88 5.15 -14.52
C PHE A 278 -10.06 3.67 -14.89
N VAL A 279 -10.72 2.92 -14.01
CA VAL A 279 -10.95 1.47 -14.20
C VAL A 279 -11.68 1.13 -15.51
N ASN A 280 -12.57 2.01 -15.98
CA ASN A 280 -13.31 1.86 -17.23
C ASN A 280 -12.49 2.23 -18.48
N GLU A 281 -11.37 2.93 -18.34
CA GLU A 281 -10.44 3.28 -19.43
C GLU A 281 -9.35 2.23 -19.65
N LEU A 282 -9.27 1.24 -18.76
CA LEU A 282 -8.34 0.13 -18.94
C LEU A 282 -8.79 -0.74 -20.13
N PRO A 283 -7.87 -1.09 -21.05
CA PRO A 283 -8.21 -1.86 -22.23
C PRO A 283 -8.65 -3.28 -21.82
N ARG A 284 -9.97 -3.51 -21.80
CA ARG A 284 -10.57 -4.77 -21.34
C ARG A 284 -11.49 -5.35 -22.39
N LYS A 285 -11.17 -6.56 -22.83
CA LYS A 285 -12.08 -7.40 -23.63
C LYS A 285 -12.95 -8.30 -22.76
N GLU A 286 -12.52 -8.56 -21.52
CA GLU A 286 -13.09 -9.57 -20.63
C GLU A 286 -13.08 -9.09 -19.16
N SER A 287 -13.69 -9.89 -18.29
CA SER A 287 -13.70 -9.65 -16.84
C SER A 287 -12.29 -9.66 -16.25
N LEU A 288 -12.03 -8.77 -15.29
CA LEU A 288 -10.81 -8.75 -14.48
C LEU A 288 -10.55 -10.03 -13.68
N ARG A 289 -11.57 -10.90 -13.55
CA ARG A 289 -11.42 -12.24 -12.97
C ARG A 289 -10.66 -13.20 -13.87
N LEU A 290 -10.66 -12.94 -15.18
CA LEU A 290 -10.05 -13.80 -16.20
C LEU A 290 -8.76 -13.19 -16.75
N VAL A 291 -8.67 -11.85 -16.79
CA VAL A 291 -7.52 -11.14 -17.32
C VAL A 291 -6.49 -10.87 -16.21
N PRO A 292 -5.25 -11.40 -16.31
CA PRO A 292 -4.16 -11.06 -15.41
C PRO A 292 -3.84 -9.56 -15.44
N MET A 293 -3.43 -9.02 -14.30
CA MET A 293 -3.06 -7.61 -14.18
C MET A 293 -1.76 -7.27 -14.92
N ASP A 294 -1.00 -8.29 -15.31
CA ASP A 294 0.19 -8.22 -16.16
C ASP A 294 -0.04 -7.46 -17.48
N ASN A 295 -1.29 -7.46 -17.98
CA ASN A 295 -1.65 -6.83 -19.25
C ASN A 295 -1.76 -5.30 -19.17
N TYR A 296 -1.63 -4.70 -17.98
CA TYR A 296 -1.72 -3.26 -17.79
C TYR A 296 -0.36 -2.69 -17.39
N ASN A 297 -0.06 -1.51 -17.92
CA ASN A 297 1.16 -0.80 -17.60
C ASN A 297 0.94 0.05 -16.36
N PHE A 298 1.54 -0.35 -15.24
CA PHE A 298 1.52 0.42 -14.01
C PHE A 298 2.86 1.15 -13.79
N ILE A 299 2.89 2.07 -12.83
CA ILE A 299 4.03 2.94 -12.58
C ILE A 299 5.33 2.17 -12.27
N TRP A 300 5.25 1.01 -11.62
CA TRP A 300 6.42 0.16 -11.38
C TRP A 300 7.01 -0.43 -12.66
N ASN A 301 6.20 -0.70 -13.70
CA ASN A 301 6.70 -1.10 -15.02
C ASN A 301 7.55 0.03 -15.63
N ASN A 302 7.08 1.27 -15.51
CA ASN A 302 7.80 2.45 -16.01
C ASN A 302 9.14 2.65 -15.28
N TYR A 303 9.18 2.46 -13.96
CA TYR A 303 10.41 2.53 -13.19
C TYR A 303 11.38 1.40 -13.53
N SER A 304 10.89 0.16 -13.63
CA SER A 304 11.70 -0.99 -14.07
C SER A 304 12.35 -0.74 -15.44
N ALA A 305 11.57 -0.24 -16.41
CA ALA A 305 12.05 0.09 -17.75
C ALA A 305 13.11 1.22 -17.77
N LYS A 306 13.12 2.09 -16.74
CA LYS A 306 14.12 3.13 -16.54
C LYS A 306 15.34 2.67 -15.73
N GLY A 307 15.44 1.38 -15.42
CA GLY A 307 16.58 0.80 -14.71
C GLY A 307 16.51 0.95 -13.19
N TYR A 308 15.33 1.21 -12.62
CA TYR A 308 15.13 1.14 -11.18
C TYR A 308 15.00 -0.31 -10.74
N ARG A 309 15.47 -0.60 -9.53
CA ARG A 309 15.06 -1.81 -8.80
C ARG A 309 13.64 -1.58 -8.33
N THR A 310 12.76 -2.57 -8.44
CA THR A 310 11.35 -2.41 -8.08
C THR A 310 10.92 -3.32 -6.95
N PHE A 311 10.20 -2.76 -6.00
CA PHE A 311 9.65 -3.50 -4.88
C PHE A 311 8.14 -3.35 -4.86
N TYR A 312 7.44 -4.47 -4.68
CA TYR A 312 6.01 -4.49 -4.49
C TYR A 312 5.68 -5.39 -3.29
N ALA A 313 4.98 -4.89 -2.28
CA ALA A 313 4.55 -5.73 -1.18
C ALA A 313 3.17 -5.37 -0.64
N GLU A 314 2.43 -6.41 -0.26
CA GLU A 314 1.13 -6.30 0.40
C GLU A 314 1.06 -7.24 1.60
N ASP A 315 0.35 -6.84 2.65
CA ASP A 315 -0.13 -7.77 3.67
C ASP A 315 -1.55 -8.26 3.30
N HIS A 316 -2.16 -9.11 4.13
CA HIS A 316 -3.54 -9.56 3.92
C HIS A 316 -3.86 -10.15 2.54
N PRO A 317 -3.20 -11.26 2.14
CA PRO A 317 -3.23 -11.77 0.76
C PRO A 317 -4.61 -12.21 0.25
N ASN A 318 -5.59 -12.44 1.14
CA ASN A 318 -6.96 -12.80 0.79
C ASN A 318 -7.75 -11.61 0.22
N ILE A 319 -7.45 -10.39 0.64
CA ILE A 319 -8.10 -9.15 0.18
C ILE A 319 -7.13 -8.22 -0.57
N GLY A 320 -5.97 -8.75 -0.99
CA GLY A 320 -4.99 -8.01 -1.78
C GLY A 320 -5.64 -7.29 -2.96
N MET A 321 -5.22 -6.06 -3.20
CA MET A 321 -5.93 -5.11 -4.06
C MET A 321 -6.21 -5.65 -5.48
N PHE A 322 -5.19 -6.28 -6.05
CA PHE A 322 -5.22 -6.84 -7.41
C PHE A 322 -5.67 -8.30 -7.46
N ASP A 323 -5.95 -8.89 -6.31
CA ASP A 323 -6.18 -10.33 -6.13
C ASP A 323 -7.59 -10.66 -5.65
N PHE A 324 -8.19 -9.77 -4.85
CA PHE A 324 -9.55 -9.94 -4.36
C PHE A 324 -10.54 -9.90 -5.53
N TRP A 325 -11.10 -11.07 -5.85
CA TRP A 325 -12.02 -11.30 -6.98
C TRP A 325 -11.44 -10.91 -8.35
N LYS A 326 -10.12 -11.07 -8.52
CA LYS A 326 -9.39 -10.73 -9.74
C LYS A 326 -8.33 -11.80 -10.02
N SER A 327 -7.81 -11.82 -11.24
CA SER A 327 -6.79 -12.81 -11.65
C SER A 327 -5.40 -12.54 -11.05
N GLY A 328 -5.19 -11.38 -10.41
CA GLY A 328 -3.89 -11.03 -9.82
C GLY A 328 -2.79 -10.89 -10.85
N PHE A 329 -1.55 -11.05 -10.40
CA PHE A 329 -0.35 -11.00 -11.25
C PHE A 329 0.24 -12.39 -11.45
N ASN A 330 0.42 -12.81 -12.70
CA ASN A 330 1.15 -14.03 -13.05
C ASN A 330 2.66 -13.80 -12.95
N ILE A 331 3.14 -12.68 -13.46
CA ILE A 331 4.51 -12.18 -13.38
C ILE A 331 4.58 -11.16 -12.24
N PRO A 332 5.59 -11.21 -11.35
CA PRO A 332 5.71 -10.26 -10.26
C PRO A 332 5.64 -8.80 -10.73
N PRO A 333 4.81 -7.94 -10.08
CA PRO A 333 4.76 -6.51 -10.40
C PRO A 333 6.04 -5.77 -9.98
N GLY A 334 6.87 -6.37 -9.13
CA GLY A 334 8.18 -5.86 -8.76
C GLY A 334 9.22 -6.97 -8.76
N ASP A 335 10.48 -6.57 -8.89
CA ASP A 335 11.63 -7.44 -8.75
C ASP A 335 11.67 -8.18 -7.40
N TYR A 336 11.20 -7.50 -6.34
CA TYR A 336 11.04 -8.00 -4.99
C TYR A 336 9.55 -8.02 -4.66
N PHE A 337 8.97 -9.21 -4.46
CA PHE A 337 7.53 -9.42 -4.36
C PHE A 337 7.17 -10.47 -3.30
N ASN A 338 6.53 -10.03 -2.22
CA ASN A 338 6.30 -10.86 -1.02
C ASN A 338 5.12 -11.84 -1.11
N ARG A 339 4.32 -11.81 -2.18
CA ARG A 339 3.08 -12.60 -2.27
C ARG A 339 3.24 -14.10 -1.95
N PRO A 340 4.26 -14.82 -2.46
CA PRO A 340 4.42 -16.24 -2.13
C PRO A 340 4.55 -16.48 -0.63
N LEU A 341 5.30 -15.61 0.07
CA LEU A 341 5.43 -15.66 1.53
C LEU A 341 4.08 -15.39 2.21
N SER A 342 3.40 -14.29 1.86
CA SER A 342 2.11 -13.92 2.44
C SER A 342 1.08 -15.04 2.28
N VAL A 343 0.95 -15.61 1.09
CA VAL A 343 -0.01 -16.69 0.80
C VAL A 343 0.31 -17.97 1.59
N VAL A 344 1.59 -18.33 1.72
CA VAL A 344 1.99 -19.51 2.51
C VAL A 344 1.71 -19.30 3.99
N MET A 345 2.03 -18.13 4.53
CA MET A 345 1.74 -17.78 5.92
C MET A 345 0.23 -17.88 6.17
N GLU A 346 -0.59 -17.25 5.33
CA GLU A 346 -2.06 -17.26 5.43
C GLU A 346 -2.65 -18.68 5.46
N LYS A 347 -2.10 -19.61 4.66
CA LYS A 347 -2.54 -21.01 4.67
C LYS A 347 -2.11 -21.79 5.92
N ASN A 348 -1.10 -21.34 6.66
CA ASN A 348 -0.59 -22.02 7.84
C ASN A 348 -1.22 -21.47 9.13
N LYS A 349 -2.44 -21.90 9.44
CA LYS A 349 -3.22 -21.40 10.59
C LYS A 349 -2.50 -21.44 11.95
N ASN A 350 -1.54 -22.35 12.12
CA ASN A 350 -0.85 -22.56 13.39
C ASN A 350 0.16 -21.46 13.74
N VAL A 351 0.63 -20.68 12.74
CA VAL A 351 1.57 -19.57 13.00
C VAL A 351 0.85 -18.30 13.46
N TRP A 352 -0.46 -18.22 13.20
CA TRP A 352 -1.27 -17.04 13.49
C TRP A 352 -1.79 -17.02 14.93
N ASN A 353 -1.88 -15.82 15.50
CA ASN A 353 -2.50 -15.56 16.78
C ASN A 353 -3.09 -14.13 16.85
N SER A 354 -3.67 -13.77 18.00
CA SER A 354 -4.23 -12.44 18.26
C SER A 354 -5.18 -11.96 17.16
N ASN A 355 -6.27 -12.71 16.93
CA ASN A 355 -7.26 -12.44 15.88
C ASN A 355 -6.67 -12.35 14.46
N HIS A 356 -5.64 -13.18 14.18
CA HIS A 356 -5.01 -13.24 12.86
C HIS A 356 -4.27 -11.95 12.47
N TYR A 357 -3.87 -11.13 13.46
CA TYR A 357 -3.01 -9.96 13.26
C TYR A 357 -1.52 -10.30 13.39
N CYS A 358 -1.21 -11.32 14.19
CA CYS A 358 0.16 -11.68 14.54
C CYS A 358 0.58 -13.02 13.94
N VAL A 359 1.79 -13.06 13.39
CA VAL A 359 2.52 -14.27 13.01
C VAL A 359 3.63 -14.45 14.04
N HIS A 360 3.50 -15.47 14.88
CA HIS A 360 4.32 -15.62 16.09
C HIS A 360 4.35 -14.33 16.93
N GLY A 361 5.55 -13.81 17.23
CA GLY A 361 5.76 -12.62 18.04
C GLY A 361 5.65 -11.29 17.30
N ARG A 362 5.37 -11.28 15.99
CA ARG A 362 5.33 -10.07 15.15
C ARG A 362 3.97 -9.91 14.48
N THR A 363 3.60 -8.67 14.14
CA THR A 363 2.43 -8.45 13.27
C THR A 363 2.79 -8.70 11.82
N GLU A 364 1.83 -9.09 10.98
CA GLU A 364 2.09 -9.19 9.53
C GLU A 364 2.52 -7.83 8.95
N THR A 365 1.89 -6.74 9.40
CA THR A 365 2.28 -5.36 9.05
C THR A 365 3.76 -5.08 9.36
N ASP A 366 4.25 -5.48 10.52
CA ASP A 366 5.66 -5.33 10.91
C ASP A 366 6.59 -6.20 10.04
N ILE A 367 6.16 -7.40 9.65
CA ILE A 367 6.93 -8.27 8.73
C ILE A 367 7.07 -7.61 7.35
N VAL A 368 6.00 -7.02 6.81
CA VAL A 368 6.03 -6.34 5.51
C VAL A 368 6.85 -5.05 5.56
N LEU A 369 6.71 -4.24 6.62
CA LEU A 369 7.49 -3.02 6.81
C LEU A 369 8.99 -3.31 7.02
N ASP A 370 9.34 -4.40 7.71
CA ASP A 370 10.74 -4.84 7.85
C ASP A 370 11.33 -5.29 6.50
N TYR A 371 10.54 -5.95 5.66
CA TYR A 371 10.96 -6.32 4.30
C TYR A 371 11.19 -5.07 3.43
N LEU A 372 10.30 -4.07 3.50
CA LEU A 372 10.49 -2.77 2.84
C LEU A 372 11.73 -2.03 3.36
N LYS A 373 11.92 -1.99 4.68
CA LYS A 373 13.09 -1.36 5.31
C LYS A 373 14.38 -1.99 4.82
N LYS A 374 14.48 -3.33 4.88
CA LYS A 374 15.66 -4.08 4.38
C LYS A 374 15.96 -3.77 2.91
N TYR A 375 14.92 -3.72 2.07
CA TYR A 375 15.05 -3.35 0.67
C TYR A 375 15.60 -1.92 0.49
N ALA A 376 14.97 -0.94 1.13
CA ALA A 376 15.37 0.46 1.00
C ALA A 376 16.80 0.71 1.53
N THR A 377 17.17 0.10 2.66
CA THR A 377 18.54 0.18 3.18
C THR A 377 19.55 -0.49 2.25
N MET A 378 19.25 -1.68 1.72
CA MET A 378 20.15 -2.39 0.79
C MET A 378 20.44 -1.55 -0.47
N PHE A 379 19.45 -0.79 -0.93
CA PHE A 379 19.55 -0.02 -2.17
C PHE A 379 19.64 1.48 -1.93
N GLN A 380 19.95 1.97 -0.73
CA GLN A 380 19.93 3.41 -0.44
C GLN A 380 20.74 4.28 -1.44
N SER A 381 21.86 3.75 -1.95
CA SER A 381 22.75 4.39 -2.92
C SER A 381 22.48 3.99 -4.39
N LYS A 382 21.42 3.22 -4.64
CA LYS A 382 21.06 2.66 -5.94
C LYS A 382 19.61 3.01 -6.26
N GLN A 383 19.34 3.40 -7.50
CA GLN A 383 17.99 3.79 -7.91
C GLN A 383 16.98 2.69 -7.65
N HIS A 384 16.00 3.01 -6.80
CA HIS A 384 14.97 2.08 -6.41
C HIS A 384 13.60 2.75 -6.32
N PHE A 385 12.58 1.97 -6.67
CA PHE A 385 11.18 2.29 -6.53
C PHE A 385 10.55 1.22 -5.62
N SER A 386 9.73 1.63 -4.66
CA SER A 386 8.93 0.72 -3.86
C SER A 386 7.48 1.16 -3.81
N PHE A 387 6.58 0.18 -3.91
CA PHE A 387 5.15 0.32 -3.68
C PHE A 387 4.72 -0.71 -2.64
N THR A 388 4.22 -0.24 -1.50
CA THR A 388 3.75 -1.10 -0.41
C THR A 388 2.35 -0.68 -0.03
N PHE A 389 1.44 -1.63 0.14
CA PHE A 389 0.06 -1.35 0.54
C PHE A 389 -0.38 -2.29 1.68
N ILE A 390 -0.77 -1.72 2.82
CA ILE A 390 -0.94 -2.45 4.08
C ILE A 390 -2.38 -2.27 4.58
N SER A 391 -3.04 -3.38 4.87
CA SER A 391 -4.49 -3.48 5.11
C SER A 391 -4.84 -4.23 6.40
N ARG A 392 -4.01 -5.17 6.86
CA ARG A 392 -4.39 -6.16 7.91
C ARG A 392 -4.93 -5.54 9.19
N LEU A 393 -4.35 -4.44 9.66
CA LEU A 393 -4.72 -3.81 10.93
C LEU A 393 -5.81 -2.73 10.79
N THR A 394 -6.08 -2.25 9.58
CA THR A 394 -6.85 -1.01 9.36
C THR A 394 -8.14 -1.24 8.57
N HIS A 395 -8.22 -2.33 7.80
CA HIS A 395 -9.33 -2.58 6.86
C HIS A 395 -10.72 -2.67 7.54
N ASP A 396 -10.83 -3.41 8.65
CA ASP A 396 -12.17 -3.82 9.15
C ASP A 396 -12.81 -2.81 10.10
N TYR A 397 -12.02 -2.15 10.97
CA TYR A 397 -12.56 -1.27 12.01
C TYR A 397 -11.66 -0.07 12.29
N LEU A 398 -12.24 1.13 12.28
CA LEU A 398 -11.55 2.41 12.47
C LEU A 398 -10.59 2.43 13.68
N HIS A 399 -11.07 2.03 14.86
CA HIS A 399 -10.29 2.02 16.09
C HIS A 399 -9.12 1.03 16.13
N GLU A 400 -9.10 0.03 15.25
CA GLU A 400 -8.00 -0.94 15.17
C GLU A 400 -6.75 -0.33 14.54
N THR A 401 -6.91 0.76 13.80
CA THR A 401 -5.81 1.63 13.33
C THR A 401 -4.87 2.05 14.45
N TYR A 402 -5.36 2.15 15.70
CA TYR A 402 -4.51 2.46 16.85
C TYR A 402 -3.37 1.46 17.05
N LYS A 403 -3.57 0.20 16.65
CA LYS A 403 -2.55 -0.86 16.71
C LYS A 403 -1.37 -0.58 15.78
N ALA A 404 -1.62 0.12 14.67
CA ALA A 404 -0.61 0.45 13.67
C ALA A 404 0.30 1.61 14.11
N ASP A 405 -0.17 2.53 14.95
CA ASP A 405 0.55 3.79 15.27
C ASP A 405 2.00 3.57 15.72
N LYS A 406 2.23 2.67 16.68
CA LYS A 406 3.60 2.41 17.16
C LYS A 406 4.48 1.71 16.12
N ILE A 407 3.87 0.91 15.25
CA ILE A 407 4.59 0.12 14.23
C ILE A 407 5.10 1.07 13.13
N TYR A 408 4.22 1.94 12.62
CA TYR A 408 4.59 2.93 11.62
C TYR A 408 5.54 3.99 12.19
N LEU A 409 5.32 4.46 13.41
CA LEU A 409 6.27 5.34 14.11
C LEU A 409 7.67 4.73 14.16
N LYS A 410 7.77 3.44 14.55
CA LYS A 410 9.05 2.74 14.59
C LYS A 410 9.68 2.66 13.21
N PHE A 411 8.90 2.29 12.18
CA PHE A 411 9.39 2.22 10.81
C PHE A 411 9.98 3.56 10.34
N PHE A 412 9.24 4.66 10.47
CA PHE A 412 9.73 5.96 10.03
C PHE A 412 10.92 6.46 10.84
N LYS A 413 10.94 6.22 12.16
CA LYS A 413 12.11 6.53 13.00
C LYS A 413 13.36 5.80 12.53
N ASP A 414 13.26 4.48 12.39
CA ASP A 414 14.37 3.66 11.94
C ASP A 414 14.88 4.09 10.55
N MET A 415 13.98 4.44 9.63
CA MET A 415 14.31 4.85 8.26
C MET A 415 14.95 6.25 8.20
N PHE A 416 14.50 7.18 9.03
CA PHE A 416 15.03 8.54 9.10
C PHE A 416 16.37 8.60 9.84
N GLU A 417 16.47 7.93 11.00
CA GLU A 417 17.69 7.93 11.82
C GLU A 417 18.86 7.15 11.18
N SER A 418 18.59 6.31 10.18
CA SER A 418 19.61 5.57 9.42
C SER A 418 19.99 6.24 8.09
N ASP A 419 19.52 7.46 7.83
CA ASP A 419 19.70 8.20 6.56
C ASP A 419 19.18 7.47 5.31
N THR A 420 18.39 6.39 5.47
CA THR A 420 17.83 5.60 4.36
C THR A 420 16.90 6.47 3.47
N LEU A 421 16.37 7.57 4.00
CA LEU A 421 15.46 8.48 3.30
C LEU A 421 16.14 9.69 2.63
N GLN A 422 17.45 9.89 2.77
CA GLN A 422 18.13 11.13 2.38
C GLN A 422 17.98 11.49 0.89
N ASN A 423 17.97 10.49 0.01
CA ASN A 423 17.80 10.65 -1.44
C ASN A 423 16.47 10.04 -1.94
N THR A 424 15.44 10.05 -1.10
CA THR A 424 14.19 9.32 -1.34
C THR A 424 12.98 10.22 -1.20
N VAL A 425 12.14 10.29 -2.24
CA VAL A 425 10.81 10.88 -2.13
C VAL A 425 9.89 9.86 -1.50
N VAL A 426 9.33 10.20 -0.33
CA VAL A 426 8.41 9.35 0.42
C VAL A 426 6.99 9.84 0.25
N PHE A 427 6.11 8.96 -0.22
CA PHE A 427 4.67 9.15 -0.23
C PHE A 427 4.05 8.22 0.81
N LEU A 428 3.47 8.79 1.86
CA LEU A 428 2.52 8.09 2.72
C LEU A 428 1.11 8.49 2.29
N PHE A 429 0.30 7.52 1.88
CA PHE A 429 -1.06 7.74 1.42
C PHE A 429 -2.01 6.69 2.00
N GLN A 430 -3.29 6.89 1.77
CA GLN A 430 -4.39 6.11 2.34
C GLN A 430 -5.43 5.77 1.30
#